data_AF-A0A6B2GYJ9-F1
#
_entry.id   AF-A0A6B2GYJ9-F1
#
_cell.length_a   1.000
_cell.length_b   1.000
_cell.length_c   1.000
_cell.angle_alpha   90.00
_cell.angle_beta   90.00
_cell.angle_gamma   90.00
#
_symmetry.space_group_name_H-M   'P 1'
#
loop_
_entity.id
_entity.type
_entity.pdbx_description
1 polymer ?
#
loop_
_entity_poly.entity_id
_entity_poly.type
_entity_poly.pdbx_seq_one_letter_code
_entity_poly.pdbx_strand_id
1 'polypeptide(L)' 'MRLLRNIELDKYNFLGNTSKRKIYSIGYEDLTTLIYYQDAKSKFTLVVAKKDDPPLILEKKISRAEAFRLMNTRP' A
#
# COMPACT_ATOMS: atom_id res chain seq x y z
N MET A 1 0.01 -10.16 -16.56
CA MET A 1 -0.14 -9.49 -15.25
C MET A 1 -0.63 -10.54 -14.26
N ARG A 2 0.08 -10.80 -13.15
CA ARG A 2 -0.33 -11.80 -12.16
C ARG A 2 -1.24 -11.13 -11.13
N LEU A 3 -2.53 -11.45 -11.15
CA LEU A 3 -3.49 -11.06 -10.13
C LEU A 3 -3.13 -11.81 -8.83
N LEU A 4 -2.60 -11.07 -7.85
CA LEU A 4 -2.31 -11.62 -6.53
C LEU A 4 -3.64 -11.78 -5.79
N ARG A 5 -3.95 -13.03 -5.45
CA ARG A 5 -5.20 -13.51 -4.83
C ARG A 5 -5.62 -12.67 -3.62
N ASN A 6 -6.93 -12.63 -3.40
CA ASN A 6 -7.70 -12.10 -2.27
C ASN A 6 -7.09 -12.37 -0.90
N ILE A 7 -6.01 -11.67 -0.58
CA ILE A 7 -5.47 -11.61 0.76
C ILE A 7 -5.99 -10.27 1.29
N GLU A 8 -6.83 -10.33 2.34
CA GLU A 8 -7.22 -9.13 3.09
C GLU A 8 -5.99 -8.23 3.24
N LEU A 9 -6.10 -6.92 2.95
CA LEU A 9 -4.96 -5.98 2.96
C LEU A 9 -4.14 -6.02 4.26
N ASP A 10 -4.78 -6.43 5.36
CA ASP A 10 -4.18 -6.66 6.67
C ASP A 10 -3.27 -7.91 6.70
N LYS A 11 -3.65 -8.95 5.96
CA LYS A 11 -2.91 -10.21 5.79
C LYS A 11 -2.00 -10.20 4.57
N TYR A 12 -1.93 -9.11 3.79
CA TYR A 12 -1.14 -9.03 2.56
C TYR A 12 0.34 -9.26 2.91
N ASN A 13 0.73 -10.54 2.85
CA ASN A 13 2.07 -11.02 3.08
C ASN A 13 2.90 -10.56 1.91
N PHE A 14 3.44 -9.34 2.00
CA PHE A 14 4.51 -8.91 1.14
C PHE A 14 5.58 -10.01 1.20
N LEU A 15 5.73 -10.74 0.10
CA LEU A 15 6.73 -11.80 -0.10
C LEU A 15 8.11 -11.29 0.36
N GLY A 16 8.48 -11.57 1.59
CA GLY A 16 9.67 -11.00 2.22
C GLY A 16 9.41 -10.53 3.64
N ASN A 17 9.58 -11.50 4.56
CA ASN A 17 9.66 -11.48 6.02
C ASN A 17 10.40 -10.27 6.65
N THR A 18 9.90 -9.07 6.41
CA THR A 18 10.40 -7.82 6.97
C THR A 18 9.19 -7.02 7.34
N SER A 19 9.08 -6.73 8.64
CA SER A 19 8.05 -5.90 9.26
C SER A 19 7.86 -4.60 8.46
N LYS A 20 6.85 -4.57 7.59
CA LYS A 20 6.39 -3.35 6.95
C LYS A 20 5.21 -2.84 7.77
N ARG A 21 5.32 -1.63 8.30
CA ARG A 21 4.24 -0.98 9.04
C ARG A 21 3.38 -0.14 8.09
N LYS A 22 2.05 -0.24 8.22
CA LYS A 22 1.12 0.69 7.56
C LYS A 22 1.28 2.06 8.22
N ILE A 23 1.61 3.09 7.45
CA ILE A 23 1.81 4.46 7.96
C ILE A 23 0.76 5.45 7.43
N TYR A 24 0.02 5.07 6.39
CA TYR A 24 -1.04 5.90 5.83
C TYR A 24 -2.11 5.06 5.15
N SER A 25 -3.35 5.53 5.22
CA SER A 25 -4.52 4.92 4.59
C SER A 25 -5.51 6.02 4.23
N ILE A 26 -5.95 6.06 2.98
CA ILE A 26 -7.01 6.96 2.52
C ILE A 26 -7.94 6.20 1.58
N GLY A 27 -9.24 6.39 1.79
CA GLY A 27 -10.29 5.89 0.89
C GLY A 27 -10.68 6.98 -0.11
N TYR A 28 -10.73 6.62 -1.38
CA TYR A 28 -11.30 7.40 -2.47
C TYR A 28 -12.44 6.59 -3.07
N GLU A 29 -13.68 6.88 -2.66
CA GLU A 29 -14.89 6.16 -3.10
C GLU A 29 -14.73 4.63 -2.94
N ASP A 30 -14.46 3.93 -4.05
CA ASP A 30 -14.33 2.47 -4.13
C ASP A 30 -12.88 1.97 -4.03
N LEU A 31 -11.91 2.89 -3.99
CA LEU A 31 -10.47 2.62 -3.92
C LEU A 31 -9.93 2.95 -2.54
N THR A 32 -9.08 2.07 -2.02
CA THR A 32 -8.29 2.31 -0.81
C THR A 32 -6.83 2.39 -1.17
N THR A 33 -6.21 3.53 -0.86
CA THR A 33 -4.77 3.76 -1.02
C THR A 33 -4.07 3.62 0.32
N LEU A 34 -3.02 2.81 0.36
CA LEU A 34 -2.26 2.45 1.55
C LEU A 34 -0.78 2.72 1.29
N ILE A 35 -0.08 3.24 2.29
CA ILE A 35 1.38 3.37 2.25
C ILE A 35 1.98 2.55 3.38
N TYR A 36 2.86 1.63 2.99
CA TYR A 36 3.64 0.79 3.88
C TYR A 36 5.08 1.28 3.94
N TYR A 37 5.65 1.31 5.14
CA TYR A 37 7.05 1.63 5.39
C TYR A 37 7.79 0.43 5.96
N GLN A 38 8.97 0.16 5.40
CA GLN A 38 9.86 -0.89 5.86
C GLN A 38 11.05 -0.25 6.59
N ASP A 39 11.08 -0.34 7.92
CA ASP A 39 12.12 0.28 8.75
C ASP A 39 13.53 -0.20 8.35
N ALA A 40 13.73 -1.52 8.21
CA ALA A 40 15.03 -2.13 7.94
C ALA A 40 15.71 -1.67 6.63
N LYS A 41 14.93 -1.21 5.64
CA LYS A 41 15.45 -0.78 4.33
C LYS A 41 15.11 0.67 4.01
N SER A 42 14.44 1.39 4.92
CA SER A 42 13.87 2.72 4.69
C SER A 42 13.08 2.81 3.37
N LYS A 43 12.28 1.77 3.06
CA LYS A 43 11.53 1.67 1.80
C LYS A 43 10.07 1.98 2.00
N PHE A 44 9.50 2.69 1.04
CA PHE A 44 8.08 3.02 0.99
C PHE A 44 7.42 2.23 -0.14
N THR A 45 6.23 1.68 0.11
CA THR A 45 5.44 0.94 -0.86
C THR A 45 4.03 1.48 -0.85
N LEU A 46 3.58 1.96 -2.01
CA LEU A 46 2.21 2.35 -2.28
C LEU A 46 1.42 1.12 -2.72
N VAL A 47 0.27 0.93 -2.11
CA VAL A 47 -0.68 -0.14 -2.43
C VAL A 47 -2.03 0.50 -2.70
N VAL A 48 -2.66 0.12 -3.82
CA VAL A 48 -4.03 0.53 -4.14
C VAL A 48 -4.87 -0.73 -4.32
N ALA A 49 -6.01 -0.78 -3.65
CA ALA A 49 -6.93 -1.91 -3.64
C ALA A 49 -8.38 -1.43 -3.76
N LYS A 50 -9.29 -2.28 -4.24
CA LYS A 50 -10.74 -2.00 -4.24
C LYS A 50 -11.36 -2.40 -2.90
N LYS A 51 -12.47 -1.74 -2.55
CA LYS A 51 -13.22 -1.95 -1.32
C LYS A 51 -13.98 -3.28 -1.28
N ASP A 52 -14.69 -3.62 -2.36
CA ASP A 52 -15.63 -4.77 -2.39
C ASP A 52 -14.99 -6.13 -2.69
N ASP A 53 -13.77 -6.12 -3.22
CA ASP A 53 -12.97 -7.30 -3.46
C ASP A 53 -11.52 -6.80 -3.47
N PRO A 54 -10.57 -7.35 -2.68
CA PRO A 54 -9.21 -6.81 -2.61
C PRO A 54 -8.24 -7.59 -3.51
N PRO A 55 -8.39 -7.71 -4.85
CA PRO A 55 -7.23 -7.93 -5.66
C PRO A 55 -6.42 -6.63 -5.59
N LEU A 56 -5.16 -6.76 -5.19
CA LEU A 56 -4.19 -5.68 -5.29
C LEU A 56 -4.24 -5.13 -6.73
N ILE A 57 -4.71 -3.90 -6.89
CA ILE A 57 -4.76 -3.25 -8.21
C ILE A 57 -3.35 -2.85 -8.60
N LEU A 58 -2.61 -2.28 -7.64
CA LEU A 58 -1.28 -1.74 -7.88
C LEU A 58 -0.41 -1.82 -6.62
N GLU A 59 0.80 -2.34 -6.77
CA GLU A 59 1.91 -2.17 -5.81
C GLU A 59 3.04 -1.40 -6.50
N LYS A 60 3.43 -0.26 -5.92
CA LYS A 60 4.51 0.58 -6.44
C LYS A 60 5.49 0.95 -5.35
N LYS A 61 6.78 0.75 -5.60
CA LYS A 61 7.84 1.32 -4.76
C LYS A 61 7.90 2.82 -5.00
N ILE A 62 7.82 3.60 -3.92
CA ILE A 62 7.87 5.06 -3.98
C ILE A 62 9.03 5.57 -3.15
N SER A 63 9.53 6.75 -3.50
CA SER A 63 10.49 7.48 -2.69
C SER A 63 9.83 8.07 -1.45
N ARG A 64 10.66 8.48 -0.48
CA ARG A 64 10.20 9.21 0.70
C ARG A 64 9.41 10.47 0.29
N ALA A 65 9.95 11.28 -0.61
CA ALA A 65 9.32 12.54 -1.03
C ALA A 65 7.92 12.31 -1.64
N GLU A 66 7.76 11.27 -2.47
CA GLU A 66 6.45 10.89 -3.02
C GLU A 66 5.47 10.45 -1.93
N ALA A 67 5.92 9.65 -0.96
CA ALA A 67 5.07 9.21 0.15
C ALA A 67 4.54 10.42 0.95
N PHE A 68 5.41 11.36 1.31
CA PHE A 68 5.00 12.57 2.02
C PHE A 68 4.08 13.46 1.19
N ARG A 69 4.28 13.56 -0.14
CA ARG A 69 3.35 14.31 -1.01
C ARG A 69 1.95 13.68 -1.01
N LEU A 70 1.87 12.36 -1.18
CA LEU A 70 0.60 11.62 -1.19
C LEU A 70 -0.12 11.61 0.17
N MET A 71 0.61 11.71 1.27
CA MET A 71 0.03 11.86 2.61
C MET A 71 -0.53 13.26 2.86
N ASN A 72 0.04 14.27 2.21
CA ASN A 72 -0.34 15.67 2.41
C ASN A 72 -1.25 16.22 1.31
N THR A 73 -1.56 15.44 0.28
CA THR A 73 -2.63 15.77 -0.66
C THR A 73 -3.95 15.74 0.10
N ARG A 74 -4.51 16.93 0.34
CA ARG A 74 -5.83 17.09 0.94
C ARG A 74 -6.89 16.58 -0.05
N PRO A 75 -7.88 15.79 0.40
CA PRO A 75 -9.03 15.43 -0.42
C PRO A 75 -9.92 16.64 -0.72
#